data_AF-A0A418E4V4-F1
#
_entry.id   AF-A0A418E4V4-F1
#
_cell.length_a   1.000
_cell.length_b   1.000
_cell.length_c   1.000
_cell.angle_alpha   90.00
_cell.angle_beta   90.00
_cell.angle_gamma   90.00
#
_symmetry.space_group_name_H-M   'P 1'
#
loop_
_entity.id
_entity.type
_entity.pdbx_description
1 polymer ?
#
loop_
_entity_poly.entity_id
_entity_poly.type
_entity_poly.pdbx_seq_one_letter_code
_entity_poly.pdbx_strand_id
1 'polypeptide(L)'
;HIVYILQGLLRIKSADFASDGGPLDATCACFVCTEYSRAYLHHVMKKDGSIGPQLITYHNVAYMLHLMAQVRQAILNDSFPSFVRAFMAEWHQGTPVPAWVHDAIKKAILDYLLLRYVTQVRLGIPGGVPLEFQAHDKWKWGQTHATLISVTLGWKERKTRAEGHVKQFLMLIDTHLMALHYMWGDFDNLLLVDVPTSTEMAQQLAPMDVRVFEKRQTAHAATMKRSCPTSCKKLVAARPFRVLGIQQVAVGGLNKDALRNLWVDTLGLTYKSSFRSERENVDEDILEAGRGPFAVEMDIMQPIDAAKAPKVHVPQLNHLGLWIDDLATCVDSLTKKGMRFTPGGIRKGAAGYDVVFIHPKGNDAFPLSGEGVLIELVQAPPHVIAAFDAIKE
;
A
#
# COMPACT_ATOMS: atom_id res chain seq x y z
N HIS A 1 8.13 -20.54 4.18
CA HIS A 1 6.91 -19.86 3.72
C HIS A 1 5.73 -20.47 4.44
N ILE A 2 4.94 -19.62 5.06
CA ILE A 2 3.69 -19.97 5.73
C ILE A 2 2.61 -19.94 4.64
N VAL A 3 1.79 -20.98 4.57
CA VAL A 3 0.64 -21.05 3.66
C VAL A 3 -0.62 -20.91 4.50
N TYR A 4 -1.50 -19.99 4.13
CA TYR A 4 -2.80 -19.81 4.77
C TYR A 4 -3.82 -20.76 4.16
N ILE A 5 -4.53 -21.51 4.98
CA ILE A 5 -5.70 -22.33 4.59
C ILE A 5 -6.82 -22.08 5.59
N LEU A 6 -8.04 -22.50 5.28
CA LEU A 6 -9.17 -22.30 6.19
C LEU A 6 -8.89 -22.83 7.62
N GLN A 7 -8.26 -23.99 7.74
CA GLN A 7 -7.95 -24.64 9.02
C GLN A 7 -6.61 -24.21 9.64
N GLY A 8 -6.06 -23.05 9.25
CA GLY A 8 -4.87 -22.48 9.85
C GLY A 8 -3.68 -22.36 8.91
N LEU A 9 -2.52 -22.83 9.38
CA LEU A 9 -1.24 -22.65 8.71
C LEU A 9 -0.68 -23.98 8.22
N LEU A 10 -0.47 -24.08 6.91
CA LEU A 10 0.15 -25.25 6.29
C LEU A 10 1.65 -25.01 6.07
N ARG A 11 2.47 -25.96 6.54
CA ARG A 11 3.91 -25.99 6.30
C ARG A 11 4.21 -26.83 5.08
N ILE A 12 4.07 -26.25 3.88
CA ILE A 12 4.09 -27.01 2.61
C ILE A 12 5.40 -27.77 2.34
N LYS A 13 6.49 -27.41 3.01
CA LYS A 13 7.77 -28.14 2.95
C LYS A 13 7.79 -29.43 3.82
N SER A 14 6.75 -29.69 4.63
CA SER A 14 6.65 -30.90 5.46
C SER A 14 6.66 -32.16 4.60
N ALA A 15 7.33 -33.21 5.08
CA ALA A 15 7.45 -34.49 4.36
C ALA A 15 6.08 -35.13 4.07
N ASP A 16 5.08 -34.85 4.91
CA ASP A 16 3.70 -35.35 4.78
C ASP A 16 3.07 -34.98 3.43
N PHE A 17 3.49 -33.85 2.84
CA PHE A 17 2.96 -33.37 1.57
C PHE A 17 3.74 -33.88 0.36
N ALA A 18 4.81 -34.66 0.50
CA ALA A 18 5.65 -35.06 -0.61
C ALA A 18 4.91 -35.87 -1.69
N SER A 19 3.94 -36.70 -1.28
CA SER A 19 3.15 -37.56 -2.18
C SER A 19 1.66 -37.22 -2.16
N ASP A 20 1.28 -36.08 -1.60
CA ASP A 20 -0.11 -35.67 -1.46
C ASP A 20 -0.65 -35.06 -2.77
N GLY A 21 -1.45 -35.83 -3.50
CA GLY A 21 -2.08 -35.42 -4.75
C GLY A 21 -3.21 -34.40 -4.61
N GLY A 22 -3.64 -34.06 -3.39
CA GLY A 22 -4.74 -33.13 -3.14
C GLY A 22 -4.37 -31.66 -3.39
N PRO A 23 -5.36 -30.77 -3.55
CA PRO A 23 -5.14 -29.33 -3.73
C PRO A 23 -4.60 -28.68 -2.46
N LEU A 24 -4.01 -27.49 -2.56
CA LEU A 24 -3.49 -26.78 -1.38
C LEU A 24 -4.58 -26.50 -0.32
N ASP A 25 -5.73 -26.04 -0.76
CA ASP A 25 -6.96 -25.85 0.03
C ASP A 25 -8.16 -26.21 -0.86
N ALA A 26 -8.94 -27.22 -0.47
CA ALA A 26 -10.08 -27.70 -1.25
C ALA A 26 -11.25 -26.71 -1.31
N THR A 27 -11.28 -25.73 -0.40
CA THR A 27 -12.33 -24.70 -0.34
C THR A 27 -11.96 -23.45 -1.15
N CYS A 28 -10.73 -23.37 -1.66
CA CYS A 28 -10.22 -22.20 -2.37
C CYS A 28 -10.25 -22.42 -3.89
N ALA A 29 -10.97 -21.55 -4.61
CA ALA A 29 -11.08 -21.60 -6.07
C ALA A 29 -9.97 -20.83 -6.81
N CYS A 30 -8.85 -20.52 -6.14
CA CYS A 30 -7.76 -19.78 -6.79
C CYS A 30 -6.97 -20.69 -7.75
N PHE A 31 -6.34 -20.10 -8.77
CA PHE A 31 -5.53 -20.81 -9.78
C PHE A 31 -4.55 -21.82 -9.18
N VAL A 32 -3.97 -21.52 -8.02
CA VAL A 32 -2.98 -22.41 -7.40
C VAL A 32 -3.64 -23.67 -6.84
N CYS A 33 -4.82 -23.54 -6.24
CA CYS A 33 -5.58 -24.65 -5.69
C CYS A 33 -6.28 -25.49 -6.76
N THR A 34 -6.58 -24.91 -7.93
CA THR A 34 -7.19 -25.65 -9.04
C THR A 34 -6.17 -26.43 -9.86
N GLU A 35 -4.98 -25.86 -10.09
CA GLU A 35 -4.00 -26.43 -11.03
C GLU A 35 -2.88 -27.25 -10.38
N TYR A 36 -2.59 -27.05 -9.09
CA TYR A 36 -1.42 -27.66 -8.45
C TYR A 36 -1.76 -28.46 -7.20
N SER A 37 -1.15 -29.65 -7.10
CA SER A 37 -1.21 -30.49 -5.92
C SER A 37 -0.25 -30.04 -4.82
N ARG A 38 -0.51 -30.45 -3.58
CA ARG A 38 0.40 -30.25 -2.44
C ARG A 38 1.74 -30.94 -2.65
N ALA A 39 1.78 -32.12 -3.31
CA ALA A 39 3.00 -32.80 -3.74
C ALA A 39 3.84 -31.95 -4.68
N TYR A 40 3.21 -31.42 -5.72
CA TYR A 40 3.91 -30.54 -6.65
C TYR A 40 4.47 -29.32 -5.91
N LEU A 41 3.62 -28.64 -5.13
CA LEU A 41 4.00 -27.47 -4.34
C LEU A 41 5.13 -27.80 -3.35
N HIS A 42 5.08 -28.94 -2.67
CA HIS A 42 6.13 -29.41 -1.77
C HIS A 42 7.49 -29.50 -2.48
N HIS A 43 7.53 -30.15 -3.65
CA HIS A 43 8.75 -30.35 -4.41
C HIS A 43 9.30 -29.04 -4.98
N VAL A 44 8.44 -28.19 -5.55
CA VAL A 44 8.91 -26.89 -6.05
C VAL A 44 9.37 -26.01 -4.89
N MET A 45 8.68 -26.02 -3.75
CA MET A 45 9.07 -25.22 -2.57
C MET A 45 10.41 -25.63 -1.94
N LYS A 46 10.91 -26.83 -2.24
CA LYS A 46 12.24 -27.31 -1.84
C LYS A 46 13.32 -27.03 -2.87
N LYS A 47 12.95 -26.70 -4.11
CA LYS A 47 13.89 -26.38 -5.19
C LYS A 47 14.15 -24.87 -5.22
N ASP A 48 15.42 -24.48 -5.09
CA ASP A 48 15.81 -23.08 -5.21
C ASP A 48 15.52 -22.54 -6.61
N GLY A 49 15.04 -21.30 -6.69
CA GLY A 49 14.67 -20.66 -7.95
C GLY A 49 13.40 -21.21 -8.61
N SER A 50 12.60 -22.02 -7.91
CA SER A 50 11.31 -22.49 -8.43
C SER A 50 10.23 -21.41 -8.36
N ILE A 51 9.12 -21.65 -9.07
CA ILE A 51 7.90 -20.83 -9.01
C ILE A 51 7.11 -21.03 -7.69
N GLY A 52 7.54 -21.96 -6.83
CA GLY A 52 6.83 -22.33 -5.61
C GLY A 52 6.45 -21.13 -4.73
N PRO A 53 7.40 -20.25 -4.35
CA PRO A 53 7.10 -19.10 -3.51
C PRO A 53 6.07 -18.15 -4.14
N GLN A 54 6.10 -17.96 -5.46
CA GLN A 54 5.14 -17.13 -6.19
C GLN A 54 3.73 -17.76 -6.18
N LEU A 55 3.63 -19.07 -6.38
CA LEU A 55 2.36 -19.80 -6.25
C LEU A 55 1.81 -19.68 -4.83
N ILE A 56 2.65 -19.83 -3.80
CA ILE A 56 2.22 -19.66 -2.41
C ILE A 56 1.78 -18.21 -2.13
N THR A 57 2.49 -17.21 -2.65
CA THR A 57 2.09 -15.80 -2.51
C THR A 57 0.75 -15.53 -3.19
N TYR A 58 0.55 -16.03 -4.42
CA TYR A 58 -0.71 -15.90 -5.14
C TYR A 58 -1.87 -16.48 -4.32
N HIS A 59 -1.70 -17.70 -3.81
CA HIS A 59 -2.68 -18.35 -2.94
C HIS A 59 -2.96 -17.52 -1.69
N ASN A 60 -1.91 -17.09 -0.97
CA ASN A 60 -2.06 -16.32 0.26
C ASN A 60 -2.79 -14.98 0.02
N VAL A 61 -2.53 -14.30 -1.10
CA VAL A 61 -3.25 -13.07 -1.46
C VAL A 61 -4.71 -13.39 -1.77
N ALA A 62 -4.99 -14.43 -2.55
CA ALA A 62 -6.36 -14.85 -2.85
C ALA A 62 -7.14 -15.22 -1.58
N TYR A 63 -6.51 -15.97 -0.67
CA TYR A 63 -7.04 -16.31 0.65
C TYR A 63 -7.40 -15.05 1.44
N MET A 64 -6.48 -14.09 1.55
CA MET A 64 -6.71 -12.86 2.31
C MET A 64 -7.81 -12.00 1.71
N LEU A 65 -7.88 -11.88 0.37
CA LEU A 65 -8.96 -11.16 -0.30
C LEU A 65 -10.32 -11.81 -0.05
N HIS A 66 -10.39 -13.15 -0.08
CA HIS A 66 -11.62 -13.88 0.22
C HIS A 66 -12.05 -13.69 1.68
N LEU A 67 -11.11 -13.82 2.62
CA LEU A 67 -11.37 -13.60 4.05
C LEU A 67 -11.89 -12.19 4.31
N MET A 68 -11.28 -11.16 3.70
CA MET A 68 -11.73 -9.78 3.86
C MET A 68 -13.12 -9.54 3.24
N ALA A 69 -13.45 -10.22 2.15
CA ALA A 69 -14.80 -10.17 1.57
C ALA A 69 -15.84 -10.80 2.51
N GLN A 70 -15.54 -11.96 3.11
CA GLN A 70 -16.41 -12.60 4.10
C GLN A 70 -16.60 -11.74 5.35
N VAL A 71 -15.52 -11.16 5.87
CA VAL A 71 -15.55 -10.20 6.99
C VAL A 71 -16.47 -9.02 6.65
N ARG A 72 -16.31 -8.42 5.46
CA ARG A 72 -17.15 -7.31 5.01
C ARG A 72 -18.63 -7.71 4.95
N GLN A 73 -18.95 -8.87 4.39
CA GLN A 73 -20.33 -9.36 4.33
C GLN A 73 -20.90 -9.62 5.72
N ALA A 74 -20.13 -10.18 6.64
CA ALA A 74 -20.56 -10.42 8.02
C ALA A 74 -20.84 -9.10 8.76
N ILE A 75 -20.05 -8.05 8.51
CA ILE A 75 -20.32 -6.69 9.04
C ILE A 75 -21.61 -6.12 8.45
N LEU A 76 -21.80 -6.20 7.12
CA LEU A 76 -23.01 -5.68 6.46
C LEU A 76 -24.29 -6.41 6.90
N ASN A 77 -24.18 -7.69 7.25
CA ASN A 77 -25.29 -8.53 7.67
C ASN A 77 -25.48 -8.59 9.20
N ASP A 78 -24.83 -7.71 9.97
CA ASP A 78 -24.88 -7.69 11.45
C ASP A 78 -24.60 -9.06 12.10
N SER A 79 -23.67 -9.83 11.51
CA SER A 79 -23.34 -11.20 11.91
C SER A 79 -21.84 -11.42 12.17
N PHE A 80 -21.06 -10.34 12.19
CA PHE A 80 -19.61 -10.35 12.39
C PHE A 80 -19.16 -11.12 13.65
N PRO A 81 -19.80 -10.99 14.83
CA PRO A 81 -19.41 -11.76 16.01
C PRO A 81 -19.55 -13.27 15.83
N SER A 82 -20.64 -13.72 15.18
CA SER A 82 -20.87 -15.14 14.88
C SER A 82 -19.86 -15.66 13.86
N PHE A 83 -19.55 -14.84 12.85
CA PHE A 83 -18.49 -15.15 11.88
C PHE A 83 -17.13 -15.35 12.57
N VAL A 84 -16.73 -14.45 13.47
CA VAL A 84 -15.44 -14.56 14.19
C VAL A 84 -15.41 -15.83 15.05
N ARG A 85 -16.51 -16.15 15.77
CA ARG A 85 -16.59 -17.40 16.54
C ARG A 85 -16.41 -18.63 15.67
N ALA A 86 -17.13 -18.71 14.55
CA ALA A 86 -17.04 -19.83 13.62
C ALA A 86 -15.63 -19.93 13.00
N PHE A 87 -15.07 -18.80 12.56
CA PHE A 87 -13.72 -18.74 12.00
C PHE A 87 -12.65 -19.19 12.99
N MET A 88 -12.71 -18.72 14.24
CA MET A 88 -11.73 -19.09 15.27
C MET A 88 -11.86 -20.56 15.66
N ALA A 89 -13.08 -21.10 15.74
CA ALA A 89 -13.32 -22.51 16.01
C ALA A 89 -12.71 -23.41 14.91
N GLU A 90 -12.88 -23.04 13.64
CA GLU A 90 -12.32 -23.75 12.48
C GLU A 90 -10.78 -23.61 12.42
N TRP A 91 -10.26 -22.39 12.60
CA TRP A 91 -8.84 -22.08 12.51
C TRP A 91 -8.01 -22.77 13.61
N HIS A 92 -8.55 -22.83 14.83
CA HIS A 92 -7.90 -23.45 15.97
C HIS A 92 -8.32 -24.91 16.19
N GLN A 93 -9.22 -25.45 15.37
CA GLN A 93 -9.64 -26.86 15.39
C GLN A 93 -10.01 -27.36 16.80
N GLY A 94 -10.69 -26.52 17.59
CA GLY A 94 -11.09 -26.83 18.97
C GLY A 94 -9.99 -26.68 20.03
N THR A 95 -8.78 -26.23 19.68
CA THR A 95 -7.78 -25.80 20.66
C THR A 95 -8.11 -24.42 21.24
N PRO A 96 -7.74 -24.12 22.50
CA PRO A 96 -7.96 -22.79 23.06
C PRO A 96 -7.27 -21.71 22.22
N VAL A 97 -8.04 -20.70 21.83
CA VAL A 97 -7.54 -19.55 21.10
C VAL A 97 -6.52 -18.81 21.99
N PRO A 98 -5.31 -18.49 21.50
CA PRO A 98 -4.31 -17.81 22.31
C PRO A 98 -4.77 -16.44 22.82
N ALA A 99 -4.37 -16.07 24.04
CA ALA A 99 -4.76 -14.80 24.68
C ALA A 99 -4.48 -13.57 23.81
N TRP A 100 -3.33 -13.51 23.14
CA TRP A 100 -2.97 -12.40 22.26
C TRP A 100 -3.94 -12.22 21.08
N VAL A 101 -4.56 -13.31 20.60
CA VAL A 101 -5.57 -13.25 19.53
C VAL A 101 -6.83 -12.58 20.04
N HIS A 102 -7.27 -12.95 21.25
CA HIS A 102 -8.38 -12.27 21.91
C HIS A 102 -8.10 -10.77 22.10
N ASP A 103 -6.90 -10.41 22.53
CA ASP A 103 -6.53 -9.01 22.75
C ASP A 103 -6.43 -8.20 21.44
N ALA A 104 -5.91 -8.81 20.37
CA ALA A 104 -5.90 -8.21 19.04
C ALA A 104 -7.33 -7.95 18.52
N ILE A 105 -8.25 -8.90 18.72
CA ILE A 105 -9.67 -8.76 18.35
C ILE A 105 -10.33 -7.67 19.19
N LYS A 106 -10.13 -7.66 20.52
CA LYS A 106 -10.66 -6.61 21.41
C LYS A 106 -10.21 -5.23 20.94
N LYS A 107 -8.93 -5.08 20.62
CA LYS A 107 -8.39 -3.82 20.10
C LYS A 107 -9.06 -3.42 18.78
N ALA A 108 -9.22 -4.35 17.84
CA ALA A 108 -9.86 -4.08 16.55
C ALA A 108 -11.34 -3.68 16.69
N ILE A 109 -12.08 -4.34 17.59
CA ILE A 109 -13.47 -3.99 17.90
C ILE A 109 -13.54 -2.62 18.56
N LEU A 110 -12.65 -2.32 19.51
CA LEU A 110 -12.61 -1.02 20.15
C LEU A 110 -12.26 0.09 19.15
N ASP A 111 -11.29 -0.14 18.26
CA ASP A 111 -10.93 0.78 17.17
C ASP A 111 -12.11 1.00 16.20
N TYR A 112 -12.93 -0.03 15.96
CA TYR A 112 -14.16 0.06 15.16
C TYR A 112 -15.27 0.85 15.86
N LEU A 113 -15.55 0.56 17.13
CA LEU A 113 -16.58 1.26 17.90
C LEU A 113 -16.19 2.74 18.05
N LEU A 114 -14.93 3.03 18.34
CA LEU A 114 -14.38 4.38 18.48
C LEU A 114 -14.02 5.05 17.15
N LEU A 115 -14.37 4.45 16.01
CA LEU A 115 -14.10 5.02 14.68
C LEU A 115 -14.81 6.36 14.55
N ARG A 116 -14.15 7.40 14.02
CA ARG A 116 -14.77 8.73 13.84
C ARG A 116 -15.88 8.71 12.80
N TYR A 117 -16.93 9.52 13.00
CA TYR A 117 -18.06 9.65 12.08
C TYR A 117 -17.65 9.97 10.65
N VAL A 118 -16.68 10.88 10.45
CA VAL A 118 -16.18 11.20 9.10
C VAL A 118 -15.56 9.96 8.43
N THR A 119 -14.87 9.11 9.19
CA THR A 119 -14.31 7.85 8.68
C THR A 119 -15.42 6.84 8.39
N GLN A 120 -16.44 6.75 9.25
CA GLN A 120 -17.61 5.89 9.05
C GLN A 120 -18.37 6.25 7.77
N VAL A 121 -18.68 7.55 7.58
CA VAL A 121 -19.36 8.09 6.39
C VAL A 121 -18.53 7.81 5.14
N ARG A 122 -17.23 8.06 5.17
CA ARG A 122 -16.33 7.78 4.03
C ARG A 122 -16.27 6.30 3.68
N LEU A 123 -16.35 5.41 4.67
CA LEU A 123 -16.26 3.96 4.48
C LEU A 123 -17.63 3.26 4.32
N GLY A 124 -18.74 4.00 4.43
CA GLY A 124 -20.09 3.46 4.34
C GLY A 124 -20.44 2.48 5.45
N ILE A 125 -19.96 2.72 6.67
CA ILE A 125 -20.16 1.83 7.84
C ILE A 125 -21.23 2.44 8.75
N PRO A 126 -22.40 1.79 8.97
CA PRO A 126 -23.41 2.27 9.91
C PRO A 126 -23.03 2.00 11.38
N GLY A 127 -23.42 2.89 12.30
CA GLY A 127 -23.50 2.57 13.74
C GLY A 127 -22.26 2.80 14.62
N GLY A 128 -21.33 3.70 14.28
CA GLY A 128 -20.24 4.04 15.21
C GLY A 128 -20.59 5.19 16.18
N VAL A 129 -19.65 5.54 17.07
CA VAL A 129 -19.88 6.52 18.16
C VAL A 129 -20.44 7.86 17.63
N PRO A 130 -21.58 8.35 18.17
CA PRO A 130 -22.17 9.64 17.78
C PRO A 130 -21.19 10.82 17.89
N LEU A 131 -21.42 11.87 17.08
CA LEU A 131 -20.47 12.98 16.92
C LEU A 131 -20.14 13.67 18.24
N GLU A 132 -21.12 13.78 19.12
CA GLU A 132 -21.05 14.38 20.46
C GLU A 132 -20.16 13.60 21.45
N PHE A 133 -19.78 12.36 21.12
CA PHE A 133 -18.97 11.48 21.97
C PHE A 133 -17.61 11.13 21.37
N GLN A 134 -17.22 11.74 20.24
CA GLN A 134 -15.94 11.49 19.59
C GLN A 134 -14.80 12.32 20.20
N ALA A 135 -13.60 11.74 20.27
CA ALA A 135 -12.39 12.47 20.61
C ALA A 135 -12.09 13.54 19.52
N HIS A 136 -11.92 14.79 19.94
CA HIS A 136 -11.84 15.94 19.04
C HIS A 136 -10.51 16.07 18.26
N ASP A 137 -9.45 15.35 18.64
CA ASP A 137 -8.12 15.52 18.02
C ASP A 137 -7.68 14.33 17.13
N LYS A 138 -7.03 14.67 16.01
CA LYS A 138 -6.47 13.71 15.03
C LYS A 138 -5.23 13.01 15.59
N TRP A 139 -5.25 11.67 15.65
CA TRP A 139 -4.02 10.89 15.55
C TRP A 139 -3.41 11.06 14.15
N LYS A 140 -2.10 11.35 14.08
CA LYS A 140 -1.33 11.50 12.82
C LYS A 140 -0.39 10.31 12.66
N TRP A 141 -0.41 9.71 11.47
CA TRP A 141 0.47 8.59 11.08
C TRP A 141 1.94 9.01 11.16
N GLY A 142 2.78 8.26 11.89
CA GLY A 142 4.23 8.52 12.01
C GLY A 142 4.72 9.10 13.35
N GLN A 143 3.86 9.29 14.34
CA GLN A 143 4.32 9.63 15.70
C GLN A 143 4.73 8.36 16.48
N THR A 144 5.94 8.36 17.04
CA THR A 144 6.51 7.23 17.80
C THR A 144 5.97 7.11 19.23
N HIS A 145 5.24 8.11 19.71
CA HIS A 145 4.42 8.07 20.91
C HIS A 145 3.13 8.84 20.64
N ALA A 146 2.00 8.40 21.20
CA ALA A 146 0.87 9.31 21.37
C ALA A 146 1.37 10.43 22.28
N THR A 147 1.51 11.67 21.78
CA THR A 147 1.64 12.81 22.68
C THR A 147 0.49 12.71 23.66
N LEU A 148 0.82 12.61 24.96
CA LEU A 148 -0.11 12.62 26.08
C LEU A 148 -1.36 13.40 25.68
N ILE A 149 -2.53 12.78 25.80
CA ILE A 149 -3.79 13.53 25.84
C ILE A 149 -3.51 14.64 26.86
N SER A 150 -3.39 15.88 26.38
CA SER A 150 -3.12 17.00 27.25
C SER A 150 -4.21 16.98 28.30
N VAL A 151 -3.79 16.83 29.56
CA VAL A 151 -4.66 16.81 30.74
C VAL A 151 -5.18 18.24 30.89
N THR A 152 -6.06 18.63 29.99
CA THR A 152 -6.79 19.89 30.05
C THR A 152 -7.61 19.85 31.34
N LEU A 153 -7.71 20.98 32.04
CA LEU A 153 -8.47 21.09 33.28
C LEU A 153 -9.84 20.41 33.13
N GLY A 154 -10.17 19.50 34.05
CA GLY A 154 -11.37 18.67 34.01
C GLY A 154 -11.33 17.42 33.13
N TRP A 155 -10.16 16.96 32.66
CA TRP A 155 -10.02 15.69 31.93
C TRP A 155 -10.45 14.47 32.77
N LYS A 156 -10.13 14.45 34.07
CA LYS A 156 -10.63 13.42 34.98
C LYS A 156 -12.16 13.45 35.08
N GLU A 157 -12.76 14.63 35.27
CA GLU A 157 -14.22 14.76 35.30
C GLU A 157 -14.87 14.38 33.96
N ARG A 158 -14.26 14.72 32.81
CA ARG A 158 -14.77 14.33 31.49
C ARG A 158 -14.62 12.84 31.24
N LYS A 159 -13.51 12.22 31.64
CA LYS A 159 -13.29 10.78 31.57
C LYS A 159 -14.31 10.04 32.45
N THR A 160 -14.51 10.48 33.69
CA THR A 160 -15.49 9.86 34.61
C THR A 160 -16.93 10.08 34.15
N ARG A 161 -17.25 11.23 33.52
CA ARG A 161 -18.57 11.50 32.94
C ARG A 161 -18.81 10.69 31.65
N ALA A 162 -17.77 10.52 30.83
CA ALA A 162 -17.78 9.64 29.67
C ALA A 162 -17.90 8.17 30.10
N GLU A 163 -17.18 7.71 31.12
CA GLU A 163 -17.29 6.34 31.68
C GLU A 163 -18.68 6.11 32.30
N GLY A 164 -19.23 7.08 33.03
CA GLY A 164 -20.57 7.00 33.61
C GLY A 164 -21.68 7.00 32.55
N HIS A 165 -21.56 7.82 31.51
CA HIS A 165 -22.55 7.88 30.42
C HIS A 165 -22.37 6.73 29.42
N VAL A 166 -21.15 6.27 29.15
CA VAL A 166 -20.88 5.05 28.38
C VAL A 166 -21.47 3.86 29.13
N LYS A 167 -21.37 3.75 30.46
CA LYS A 167 -22.10 2.74 31.24
C LYS A 167 -23.63 2.84 31.10
N GLN A 168 -24.20 4.05 31.08
CA GLN A 168 -25.65 4.25 30.87
C GLN A 168 -26.11 3.97 29.44
N PHE A 169 -25.30 4.31 28.43
CA PHE A 169 -25.56 4.06 27.00
C PHE A 169 -25.30 2.60 26.61
N LEU A 170 -24.31 1.93 27.21
CA LEU A 170 -24.02 0.51 27.05
C LEU A 170 -25.16 -0.39 27.54
N MET A 171 -25.99 0.08 28.48
CA MET A 171 -27.22 -0.63 28.89
C MET A 171 -28.38 -0.46 27.91
N LEU A 172 -28.33 0.55 27.02
CA LEU A 172 -29.47 0.98 26.22
C LEU A 172 -29.29 0.83 24.71
N ILE A 173 -28.09 0.50 24.22
CA ILE A 173 -27.84 0.37 22.77
C ILE A 173 -27.11 -0.94 22.47
N ASP A 174 -27.75 -1.72 21.59
CA ASP A 174 -27.16 -2.59 20.57
C ASP A 174 -27.06 -4.13 20.79
N THR A 175 -27.61 -4.83 19.79
CA THR A 175 -27.47 -6.27 19.53
C THR A 175 -26.00 -6.70 19.40
N HIS A 176 -25.12 -5.78 19.03
CA HIS A 176 -23.66 -5.98 18.98
C HIS A 176 -23.02 -6.20 20.36
N LEU A 177 -23.54 -5.58 21.43
CA LEU A 177 -23.08 -5.80 22.81
C LEU A 177 -23.66 -7.09 23.40
N MET A 178 -24.88 -7.43 23.03
CA MET A 178 -25.46 -8.76 23.30
C MET A 178 -24.65 -9.86 22.60
N ALA A 179 -24.12 -9.60 21.40
CA ALA A 179 -23.24 -10.53 20.71
C ALA A 179 -21.86 -10.67 21.37
N LEU A 180 -21.33 -9.60 22.00
CA LEU A 180 -20.15 -9.65 22.87
C LEU A 180 -20.42 -10.41 24.18
N HIS A 181 -21.62 -10.26 24.75
CA HIS A 181 -22.10 -11.02 25.91
C HIS A 181 -22.23 -12.52 25.60
N TYR A 182 -22.82 -12.87 24.45
CA TYR A 182 -22.92 -14.24 23.94
C TYR A 182 -21.55 -14.85 23.54
N MET A 183 -20.56 -14.03 23.18
CA MET A 183 -19.18 -14.51 22.89
C MET A 183 -18.41 -14.93 24.13
N TRP A 184 -18.70 -14.32 25.29
CA TRP A 184 -17.79 -14.38 26.42
C TRP A 184 -18.32 -14.99 27.71
N GLY A 185 -19.61 -15.28 27.86
CA GLY A 185 -20.14 -16.10 28.96
C GLY A 185 -19.82 -15.67 30.40
N ASP A 186 -19.07 -14.59 30.61
CA ASP A 186 -18.46 -14.27 31.89
C ASP A 186 -18.20 -12.75 32.03
N PHE A 187 -19.15 -11.94 31.55
CA PHE A 187 -19.13 -10.50 31.78
C PHE A 187 -19.38 -10.14 33.25
N ASP A 188 -19.81 -11.09 34.07
CA ASP A 188 -20.08 -10.89 35.50
C ASP A 188 -18.78 -10.83 36.34
N ASN A 189 -17.64 -11.29 35.80
CA ASN A 189 -16.36 -11.34 36.51
C ASN A 189 -15.27 -10.40 35.97
N LEU A 190 -15.58 -9.54 35.00
CA LEU A 190 -14.59 -8.63 34.41
C LEU A 190 -14.40 -7.40 35.31
N LEU A 191 -13.43 -7.46 36.23
CA LEU A 191 -13.01 -6.30 37.00
C LEU A 191 -12.03 -5.45 36.18
N LEU A 192 -12.20 -4.13 36.21
CA LEU A 192 -11.38 -3.16 35.44
C LEU A 192 -9.88 -3.18 35.80
N VAL A 193 -9.48 -3.96 36.80
CA VAL A 193 -8.10 -4.15 37.26
C VAL A 193 -7.33 -5.19 36.42
N ASP A 194 -8.03 -5.96 35.60
CA ASP A 194 -7.44 -7.01 34.74
C ASP A 194 -7.00 -6.48 33.35
N VAL A 195 -7.11 -5.16 33.13
CA VAL A 195 -6.58 -4.49 31.94
C VAL A 195 -5.13 -4.09 32.24
N PRO A 196 -4.13 -4.59 31.48
CA PRO A 196 -2.74 -4.21 31.68
C PRO A 196 -2.61 -2.68 31.61
N THR A 197 -2.01 -2.10 32.63
CA THR A 197 -1.64 -0.70 32.65
C THR A 197 -0.69 -0.41 31.48
N SER A 198 -0.65 0.85 31.04
CA SER A 198 0.32 1.30 30.02
C SER A 198 1.77 0.95 30.34
N THR A 199 2.08 0.82 31.64
CA THR A 199 3.40 0.45 32.16
C THR A 199 3.71 -1.02 31.94
N GLU A 200 2.73 -1.91 32.13
CA GLU A 200 2.85 -3.36 31.89
C GLU A 200 2.94 -3.69 30.40
N MET A 201 2.21 -2.94 29.56
CA MET A 201 2.31 -3.04 28.10
C MET A 201 3.69 -2.61 27.57
N ALA A 202 4.32 -1.61 28.20
CA ALA A 202 5.64 -1.12 27.81
C ALA A 202 6.78 -2.10 28.17
N GLN A 203 6.62 -2.92 29.20
CA GLN A 203 7.63 -3.90 29.64
C GLN A 203 7.70 -5.16 28.76
N GLN A 204 6.64 -5.46 27.99
CA GLN A 204 6.59 -6.64 27.10
C GLN A 204 7.18 -6.41 25.70
N LEU A 205 7.54 -5.17 25.35
CA LEU A 205 8.26 -4.85 24.12
C LEU A 205 9.77 -4.94 24.37
N ALA A 206 10.38 -6.09 24.11
CA ALA A 206 11.83 -6.20 24.12
C ALA A 206 12.44 -5.30 23.01
N PRO A 207 13.44 -4.46 23.31
CA PRO A 207 14.05 -3.58 22.32
C PRO A 207 14.82 -4.40 21.27
N MET A 208 14.41 -4.28 20.01
CA MET A 208 15.08 -4.90 18.87
C MET A 208 16.22 -3.98 18.39
N ASP A 209 17.45 -4.49 18.37
CA ASP A 209 18.63 -3.73 17.93
C ASP A 209 18.62 -3.54 16.40
N VAL A 210 18.26 -2.32 15.99
CA VAL A 210 18.14 -1.89 14.59
C VAL A 210 19.44 -2.11 13.81
N ARG A 211 20.61 -2.01 14.46
CA ARG A 211 21.90 -2.21 13.79
C ARG A 211 22.13 -3.66 13.38
N VAL A 212 21.59 -4.61 14.14
CA VAL A 212 21.64 -6.05 13.81
C VAL A 212 20.67 -6.39 12.67
N PHE A 213 19.51 -5.73 12.65
CA PHE A 213 18.52 -5.90 11.59
C PHE A 213 19.02 -5.38 10.24
N GLU A 214 19.59 -4.17 10.20
CA GLU A 214 20.15 -3.58 8.99
C GLU A 214 21.28 -4.42 8.40
N LYS A 215 22.20 -4.90 9.25
CA LYS A 215 23.33 -5.77 8.82
C LYS A 215 22.86 -7.06 8.14
N ARG A 216 21.72 -7.62 8.56
CA ARG A 216 21.11 -8.82 7.95
C ARG A 216 20.49 -8.53 6.58
N GLN A 217 19.85 -7.37 6.42
CA GLN A 217 19.24 -6.97 5.15
C GLN A 217 20.30 -6.68 4.07
N THR A 218 21.40 -6.01 4.43
CA THR A 218 22.48 -5.71 3.48
C THR A 218 23.20 -6.97 2.99
N ALA A 219 23.41 -7.96 3.86
CA ALA A 219 24.01 -9.25 3.48
C ALA A 219 23.12 -10.07 2.53
N HIS A 220 21.80 -9.99 2.71
CA HIS A 220 20.83 -10.68 1.86
C HIS A 220 20.75 -10.07 0.45
N ALA A 221 20.78 -8.73 0.35
CA ALA A 221 20.77 -8.01 -0.91
C ALA A 221 22.04 -8.24 -1.76
N ALA A 222 23.21 -8.39 -1.12
CA ALA A 222 24.46 -8.70 -1.81
C ALA A 222 24.49 -10.10 -2.46
N THR A 223 23.70 -11.04 -1.91
CA THR A 223 23.63 -12.42 -2.40
C THR A 223 22.70 -12.54 -3.62
N MET A 224 21.63 -11.75 -3.66
CA MET A 224 20.60 -11.77 -4.73
C MET A 224 21.07 -11.23 -6.08
N LYS A 225 22.11 -10.37 -6.13
CA LYS A 225 22.64 -9.80 -7.38
C LYS A 225 23.41 -10.79 -8.27
N ARG A 226 23.74 -12.00 -7.78
CA ARG A 226 24.66 -12.93 -8.46
C ARG A 226 24.00 -14.02 -9.32
N SER A 227 22.67 -14.17 -9.34
CA SER A 227 22.04 -15.38 -9.89
C SER A 227 20.85 -15.16 -10.82
N CYS A 228 20.85 -14.11 -11.65
CA CYS A 228 19.76 -13.90 -12.63
C CYS A 228 20.15 -14.44 -14.02
N PRO A 229 19.47 -15.47 -14.56
CA PRO A 229 19.33 -15.65 -15.99
C PRO A 229 17.93 -15.24 -16.46
N THR A 230 17.99 -14.45 -17.52
CA THR A 230 16.98 -13.76 -18.32
C THR A 230 16.18 -14.73 -19.21
N SER A 231 14.84 -14.81 -19.05
CA SER A 231 13.82 -14.93 -20.13
C SER A 231 12.45 -15.38 -19.61
N CYS A 232 11.44 -14.49 -19.62
CA CYS A 232 10.05 -14.85 -19.38
C CYS A 232 9.06 -14.08 -20.28
N LYS A 233 9.28 -14.09 -21.61
CA LYS A 233 8.33 -13.47 -22.55
C LYS A 233 7.12 -14.38 -22.74
N LYS A 234 6.01 -14.11 -22.03
CA LYS A 234 4.68 -14.68 -22.31
C LYS A 234 3.71 -13.60 -22.78
N LEU A 235 2.94 -13.96 -23.82
CA LEU A 235 2.10 -13.10 -24.64
C LEU A 235 1.09 -12.24 -23.87
N VAL A 236 1.33 -10.94 -23.85
CA VAL A 236 0.30 -9.90 -23.68
C VAL A 236 -0.29 -9.68 -25.07
N ALA A 237 -1.62 -9.69 -25.22
CA ALA A 237 -2.27 -9.24 -26.46
C ALA A 237 -1.63 -7.91 -26.88
N ALA A 238 -1.07 -7.84 -28.08
CA ALA A 238 -0.16 -6.77 -28.48
C ALA A 238 -0.82 -5.42 -28.21
N ARG A 239 -0.40 -4.76 -27.13
CA ARG A 239 -0.82 -3.39 -26.84
C ARG A 239 -0.31 -2.55 -28.00
N PRO A 240 -1.11 -1.59 -28.52
CA PRO A 240 -0.76 -0.86 -29.73
C PRO A 240 0.44 0.09 -29.54
N PHE A 241 0.93 0.20 -28.31
CA PHE A 241 2.15 0.87 -27.89
C PHE A 241 2.71 0.14 -26.67
N ARG A 242 3.99 0.40 -26.37
CA ARG A 242 4.71 -0.07 -25.19
C ARG A 242 5.14 1.11 -24.33
N VAL A 243 5.03 0.92 -23.02
CA VAL A 243 5.70 1.78 -22.03
C VAL A 243 7.05 1.14 -21.76
N LEU A 244 8.13 1.83 -22.10
CA LEU A 244 9.48 1.25 -22.05
C LEU A 244 10.11 1.36 -20.66
N GLY A 245 9.95 2.52 -20.03
CA GLY A 245 10.53 2.80 -18.72
C GLY A 245 10.25 4.23 -18.26
N ILE A 246 10.83 4.59 -17.11
CA ILE A 246 10.81 5.96 -16.62
C ILE A 246 11.79 6.77 -17.46
N GLN A 247 11.35 7.94 -17.94
CA GLN A 247 12.20 8.91 -18.61
C GLN A 247 12.71 9.94 -17.62
N GLN A 248 11.81 10.60 -16.89
CA GLN A 248 12.18 11.59 -15.88
C GLN A 248 11.31 11.55 -14.63
N VAL A 249 11.86 12.07 -13.54
CA VAL A 249 11.14 12.38 -12.30
C VAL A 249 11.37 13.84 -11.98
N ALA A 250 10.30 14.62 -11.89
CA ALA A 250 10.40 16.04 -11.64
C ALA A 250 10.08 16.39 -10.18
N VAL A 251 11.02 17.04 -9.51
CA VAL A 251 10.94 17.43 -8.10
C VAL A 251 11.01 18.95 -7.98
N GLY A 252 9.96 19.54 -7.40
CA GLY A 252 9.84 20.96 -7.20
C GLY A 252 10.18 21.41 -5.78
N GLY A 253 10.87 22.54 -5.66
CA GLY A 253 11.18 23.21 -4.40
C GLY A 253 11.27 24.72 -4.54
N LEU A 254 11.30 25.44 -3.42
CA LEU A 254 11.48 26.90 -3.43
C LEU A 254 12.96 27.32 -3.55
N ASN A 255 13.88 26.38 -3.38
CA ASN A 255 15.33 26.63 -3.44
C ASN A 255 15.98 25.48 -4.21
N LYS A 256 16.42 25.77 -5.45
CA LYS A 256 17.09 24.78 -6.31
C LYS A 256 18.46 24.39 -5.78
N ASP A 257 19.18 25.26 -5.09
CA ASP A 257 20.49 24.94 -4.52
C ASP A 257 20.37 23.91 -3.38
N ALA A 258 19.33 23.98 -2.57
CA ALA A 258 19.03 22.96 -1.56
C ALA A 258 18.72 21.59 -2.21
N LEU A 259 18.00 21.60 -3.33
CA LEU A 259 17.78 20.39 -4.13
C LEU A 259 19.10 19.88 -4.72
N ARG A 260 19.94 20.75 -5.28
CA ARG A 260 21.25 20.37 -5.82
C ARG A 260 22.15 19.75 -4.76
N ASN A 261 22.20 20.32 -3.56
CA ASN A 261 22.95 19.76 -2.44
C ASN A 261 22.50 18.35 -2.06
N LEU A 262 21.18 18.09 -2.08
CA LEU A 262 20.68 16.74 -1.83
C LEU A 262 21.00 15.80 -2.99
N TRP A 263 20.55 16.13 -4.19
CA TRP A 263 20.55 15.19 -5.32
C TRP A 263 21.92 15.00 -5.94
N VAL A 264 22.73 16.05 -6.05
CA VAL A 264 24.08 16.00 -6.61
C VAL A 264 25.09 15.72 -5.50
N ASP A 265 25.19 16.60 -4.50
CA ASP A 265 26.32 16.53 -3.56
C ASP A 265 26.18 15.38 -2.55
N THR A 266 24.96 15.09 -2.09
CA THR A 266 24.71 14.03 -1.11
C THR A 266 24.45 12.67 -1.75
N LEU A 267 23.60 12.62 -2.79
CA LEU A 267 23.18 11.36 -3.43
C LEU A 267 24.03 10.99 -4.66
N GLY A 268 24.80 11.92 -5.22
CA GLY A 268 25.75 11.65 -6.30
C GLY A 268 25.15 11.53 -7.70
N LEU A 269 23.99 12.15 -7.97
CA LEU A 269 23.47 12.22 -9.35
C LEU A 269 24.35 13.11 -10.23
N THR A 270 24.40 12.81 -11.52
CA THR A 270 25.24 13.56 -12.47
C THR A 270 24.49 14.79 -12.96
N TYR A 271 25.03 15.99 -12.73
CA TYR A 271 24.51 17.20 -13.34
C TYR A 271 24.73 17.19 -14.86
N LYS A 272 23.69 17.52 -15.65
CA LYS A 272 23.78 17.57 -17.12
C LYS A 272 23.73 19.00 -17.64
N SER A 273 22.66 19.70 -17.30
CA SER A 273 22.39 21.05 -17.80
C SER A 273 21.36 21.77 -16.94
N SER A 274 21.17 23.06 -17.20
CA SER A 274 20.08 23.85 -16.63
C SER A 274 19.19 24.38 -17.75
N PHE A 275 17.90 24.49 -17.46
CA PHE A 275 16.91 25.11 -18.33
C PHE A 275 16.15 26.18 -17.55
N ARG A 276 15.79 27.28 -18.22
CA ARG A 276 15.04 28.38 -17.59
C ARG A 276 14.03 28.93 -18.58
N SER A 277 12.77 29.01 -18.15
CA SER A 277 11.65 29.50 -18.94
C SER A 277 10.76 30.42 -18.12
N GLU A 278 10.79 31.71 -18.45
CA GLU A 278 9.89 32.73 -17.87
C GLU A 278 8.42 32.42 -18.19
N ARG A 279 8.14 31.87 -19.38
CA ARG A 279 6.79 31.48 -19.81
C ARG A 279 6.21 30.37 -18.93
N GLU A 280 7.04 29.42 -18.52
CA GLU A 280 6.61 28.26 -17.74
C GLU A 280 6.85 28.44 -16.24
N ASN A 281 7.33 29.63 -15.84
CA ASN A 281 7.69 29.98 -14.46
C ASN A 281 8.60 28.93 -13.82
N VAL A 282 9.61 28.47 -14.57
CA VAL A 282 10.50 27.38 -14.14
C VAL A 282 11.96 27.73 -14.39
N ASP A 283 12.78 27.43 -13.40
CA ASP A 283 14.22 27.39 -13.47
C ASP A 283 14.64 26.02 -12.93
N GLU A 284 15.17 25.16 -13.79
CA GLU A 284 15.41 23.76 -13.50
C GLU A 284 16.84 23.34 -13.81
N ASP A 285 17.33 22.36 -13.06
CA ASP A 285 18.49 21.58 -13.45
C ASP A 285 18.06 20.17 -13.83
N ILE A 286 18.60 19.69 -14.93
CA ILE A 286 18.43 18.35 -15.43
C ILE A 286 19.60 17.53 -14.89
N LEU A 287 19.29 16.59 -14.01
CA LEU A 287 20.25 15.64 -13.46
C LEU A 287 20.03 14.27 -14.08
N GLU A 288 21.03 13.40 -14.02
CA GLU A 288 20.98 12.06 -14.59
C GLU A 288 21.30 11.02 -13.53
N ALA A 289 20.42 10.02 -13.42
CA ALA A 289 20.62 8.81 -12.65
C ALA A 289 20.72 7.61 -13.61
N GLY A 290 21.79 6.84 -13.52
CA GLY A 290 22.07 5.75 -14.47
C GLY A 290 22.92 6.22 -15.65
N ARG A 291 22.90 5.48 -16.76
CA ARG A 291 23.75 5.75 -17.93
C ARG A 291 23.10 5.30 -19.22
N GLY A 292 23.41 6.01 -20.30
CA GLY A 292 23.00 5.63 -21.65
C GLY A 292 21.48 5.62 -21.80
N PRO A 293 20.92 4.75 -22.67
CA PRO A 293 19.50 4.74 -22.99
C PRO A 293 18.53 4.39 -21.83
N PHE A 294 19.06 3.92 -20.70
CA PHE A 294 18.30 3.59 -19.48
C PHE A 294 18.48 4.62 -18.36
N ALA A 295 19.22 5.69 -18.64
CA ALA A 295 19.33 6.78 -17.69
C ALA A 295 17.97 7.43 -17.47
N VAL A 296 17.70 7.79 -16.22
CA VAL A 296 16.51 8.52 -15.80
C VAL A 296 16.94 9.95 -15.48
N GLU A 297 16.24 10.90 -16.07
CA GLU A 297 16.42 12.32 -15.77
C GLU A 297 15.73 12.65 -14.43
N MET A 298 16.38 13.49 -13.64
CA MET A 298 15.84 14.01 -12.40
C MET A 298 15.83 15.53 -12.51
N ASP A 299 14.64 16.07 -12.74
CA ASP A 299 14.47 17.50 -12.99
C ASP A 299 14.17 18.19 -11.67
N ILE A 300 15.15 18.94 -11.16
CA ILE A 300 14.98 19.71 -9.94
C ILE A 300 14.57 21.14 -10.30
N MET A 301 13.32 21.49 -9.98
CA MET A 301 12.68 22.72 -10.43
C MET A 301 12.51 23.71 -9.27
N GLN A 302 12.82 24.98 -9.53
CA GLN A 302 12.35 26.10 -8.71
C GLN A 302 11.48 27.04 -9.55
N PRO A 303 10.44 27.66 -8.97
CA PRO A 303 9.72 28.71 -9.65
C PRO A 303 10.61 29.95 -9.78
N ILE A 304 10.50 30.65 -10.91
CA ILE A 304 11.15 31.96 -11.07
C ILE A 304 10.48 32.98 -10.13
N ASP A 305 9.16 32.93 -10.06
CA ASP A 305 8.31 33.70 -9.16
C ASP A 305 7.34 32.75 -8.46
N ALA A 306 7.56 32.51 -7.16
CA ALA A 306 6.76 31.58 -6.37
C ALA A 306 5.28 31.97 -6.26
N ALA A 307 4.93 33.25 -6.51
CA ALA A 307 3.56 33.73 -6.48
C ALA A 307 2.80 33.47 -7.78
N LYS A 308 3.49 33.21 -8.90
CA LYS A 308 2.89 33.01 -10.22
C LYS A 308 2.63 31.54 -10.53
N ALA A 309 1.68 31.31 -11.43
CA ALA A 309 1.46 30.00 -12.05
C ALA A 309 2.25 29.92 -13.37
N PRO A 310 2.73 28.73 -13.78
CA PRO A 310 2.65 27.43 -13.09
C PRO A 310 3.44 27.38 -11.76
N LYS A 311 2.93 26.61 -10.79
CA LYS A 311 3.60 26.41 -9.50
C LYS A 311 4.41 25.11 -9.51
N VAL A 312 5.59 25.14 -10.12
CA VAL A 312 6.44 23.94 -10.28
C VAL A 312 6.87 23.30 -8.96
N HIS A 313 6.86 24.06 -7.86
CA HIS A 313 7.16 23.57 -6.51
C HIS A 313 5.98 22.88 -5.79
N VAL A 314 4.77 22.86 -6.38
CA VAL A 314 3.58 22.25 -5.78
C VAL A 314 2.80 21.42 -6.82
N PRO A 315 2.66 20.10 -6.62
CA PRO A 315 3.24 19.29 -5.53
C PRO A 315 4.77 19.17 -5.65
N GLN A 316 5.46 18.82 -4.54
CA GLN A 316 6.91 18.68 -4.52
C GLN A 316 7.39 17.54 -5.42
N LEU A 317 6.66 16.43 -5.50
CA LEU A 317 6.83 15.47 -6.59
C LEU A 317 5.89 15.89 -7.71
N ASN A 318 6.41 16.67 -8.66
CA ASN A 318 5.60 17.44 -9.58
C ASN A 318 4.95 16.55 -10.65
N HIS A 319 5.77 15.78 -11.36
CA HIS A 319 5.31 14.84 -12.38
C HIS A 319 6.29 13.68 -12.60
N LEU A 320 5.78 12.64 -13.26
CA LEU A 320 6.54 11.46 -13.69
C LEU A 320 6.49 11.36 -15.21
N GLY A 321 7.66 11.26 -15.86
CA GLY A 321 7.81 11.03 -17.28
C GLY A 321 8.00 9.55 -17.64
N LEU A 322 7.31 9.09 -18.67
CA LEU A 322 7.39 7.72 -19.19
C LEU A 322 7.79 7.71 -20.65
N TRP A 323 8.74 6.84 -21.00
CA TRP A 323 9.08 6.54 -22.39
C TRP A 323 8.00 5.70 -23.07
N ILE A 324 7.51 6.18 -24.21
CA ILE A 324 6.52 5.51 -25.06
C ILE A 324 7.14 5.27 -26.44
N ASP A 325 7.03 4.05 -26.97
CA ASP A 325 7.60 3.71 -28.29
C ASP A 325 6.85 4.36 -29.47
N ASP A 326 5.53 4.48 -29.39
CA ASP A 326 4.68 5.21 -30.33
C ASP A 326 3.67 6.07 -29.55
N LEU A 327 4.01 7.35 -29.40
CA LEU A 327 3.23 8.31 -28.64
C LEU A 327 1.89 8.64 -29.32
N ALA A 328 1.86 8.74 -30.65
CA ALA A 328 0.65 9.07 -31.39
C ALA A 328 -0.40 7.98 -31.23
N THR A 329 0.01 6.72 -31.43
CA THR A 329 -0.86 5.55 -31.24
C THR A 329 -1.27 5.39 -29.77
N CYS A 330 -0.37 5.70 -28.83
CA CYS A 330 -0.68 5.73 -27.40
C CYS A 330 -1.79 6.73 -27.07
N VAL A 331 -1.66 7.98 -27.52
CA VAL A 331 -2.64 9.04 -27.27
C VAL A 331 -3.98 8.70 -27.88
N ASP A 332 -4.02 8.26 -29.14
CA ASP A 332 -5.27 7.84 -29.79
C ASP A 332 -5.95 6.68 -29.03
N SER A 333 -5.18 5.64 -28.67
CA SER A 333 -5.72 4.48 -27.94
C SER A 333 -6.24 4.85 -26.56
N LEU A 334 -5.52 5.70 -25.81
CA LEU A 334 -5.93 6.14 -24.47
C LEU A 334 -7.11 7.11 -24.52
N THR A 335 -7.15 8.01 -25.51
CA THR A 335 -8.29 8.93 -25.71
C THR A 335 -9.58 8.16 -25.94
N LYS A 336 -9.54 7.11 -26.79
CA LYS A 336 -10.68 6.20 -27.03
C LYS A 336 -11.15 5.46 -25.78
N LYS A 337 -10.29 5.31 -24.77
CA LYS A 337 -10.61 4.71 -23.47
C LYS A 337 -11.11 5.72 -22.43
N GLY A 338 -11.23 6.99 -22.79
CA GLY A 338 -11.66 8.05 -21.89
C GLY A 338 -10.55 8.64 -21.02
N MET A 339 -9.29 8.53 -21.44
CA MET A 339 -8.15 9.19 -20.78
C MET A 339 -8.21 10.70 -20.97
N ARG A 340 -8.09 11.44 -19.87
CA ARG A 340 -8.00 12.90 -19.89
C ARG A 340 -6.56 13.34 -20.04
N PHE A 341 -6.26 14.03 -21.13
CA PHE A 341 -5.00 14.74 -21.33
C PHE A 341 -5.12 16.22 -20.92
N THR A 342 -4.00 16.85 -20.61
CA THR A 342 -3.93 18.30 -20.43
C THR A 342 -4.17 19.00 -21.77
N PRO A 343 -4.63 20.25 -21.77
CA PRO A 343 -4.67 21.06 -22.99
C PRO A 343 -3.28 21.16 -23.66
N GLY A 344 -3.26 21.30 -24.98
CA GLY A 344 -2.03 21.51 -25.76
C GLY A 344 -1.59 20.33 -26.64
N GLY A 345 -2.18 19.15 -26.46
CA GLY A 345 -1.88 17.97 -27.29
C GLY A 345 -0.40 17.55 -27.25
N ILE A 346 0.02 16.79 -28.26
CA ILE A 346 1.41 16.42 -28.46
C ILE A 346 2.20 17.66 -28.91
N ARG A 347 3.29 17.96 -28.21
CA ARG A 347 4.15 19.13 -28.46
C ARG A 347 5.60 18.85 -28.08
N LYS A 348 6.53 19.74 -28.43
CA LYS A 348 7.93 19.62 -27.99
C LYS A 348 8.09 19.96 -26.50
N GLY A 349 8.70 19.05 -25.74
CA GLY A 349 9.11 19.24 -24.35
C GLY A 349 10.51 19.86 -24.21
N ALA A 350 10.97 20.08 -22.98
CA ALA A 350 12.25 20.74 -22.67
C ALA A 350 13.47 19.99 -23.26
N ALA A 351 13.45 18.65 -23.20
CA ALA A 351 14.47 17.79 -23.79
C ALA A 351 14.34 17.62 -25.33
N GLY A 352 13.41 18.32 -25.98
CA GLY A 352 13.23 18.31 -27.44
C GLY A 352 12.44 17.12 -28.00
N TYR A 353 11.95 16.22 -27.14
CA TYR A 353 11.08 15.12 -27.52
C TYR A 353 9.62 15.56 -27.65
N ASP A 354 8.82 14.78 -28.37
CA ASP A 354 7.37 14.97 -28.39
C ASP A 354 6.79 14.46 -27.08
N VAL A 355 5.96 15.29 -26.44
CA VAL A 355 5.39 15.05 -25.12
C VAL A 355 3.91 15.40 -25.07
N VAL A 356 3.19 14.71 -24.20
CA VAL A 356 1.83 15.05 -23.79
C VAL A 356 1.65 14.69 -22.33
N PHE A 357 0.76 15.37 -21.62
CA PHE A 357 0.54 15.13 -20.20
C PHE A 357 -0.86 14.55 -19.98
N ILE A 358 -0.94 13.50 -19.18
CA ILE A 358 -2.21 13.01 -18.61
C ILE A 358 -2.58 13.94 -17.46
N HIS A 359 -3.82 14.40 -17.46
CA HIS A 359 -4.31 15.30 -16.42
C HIS A 359 -4.42 14.56 -15.07
N PRO A 360 -4.05 15.18 -13.92
CA PRO A 360 -4.10 14.51 -12.62
C PRO A 360 -5.50 14.13 -12.13
N LYS A 361 -6.55 14.71 -12.74
CA LYS A 361 -7.96 14.52 -12.34
C LYS A 361 -8.81 14.26 -13.57
N GLY A 362 -9.71 13.28 -13.52
CA GLY A 362 -10.69 13.04 -14.58
C GLY A 362 -11.75 14.15 -14.66
N ASN A 363 -12.67 14.03 -15.61
CA ASN A 363 -13.93 14.78 -15.68
C ASN A 363 -15.02 13.91 -16.32
N ASP A 364 -16.24 14.44 -16.44
CA ASP A 364 -17.39 13.68 -16.96
C ASP A 364 -17.18 13.15 -18.38
N ALA A 365 -16.45 13.89 -19.23
CA ALA A 365 -16.15 13.49 -20.60
C ALA A 365 -14.99 12.47 -20.69
N PHE A 366 -14.03 12.55 -19.78
CA PHE A 366 -12.80 11.77 -19.75
C PHE A 366 -12.55 11.30 -18.30
N PRO A 367 -13.14 10.17 -17.89
CA PRO A 367 -13.12 9.74 -16.50
C PRO A 367 -11.74 9.21 -16.05
N LEU A 368 -10.90 8.73 -16.97
CA LEU A 368 -9.57 8.21 -16.63
C LEU A 368 -8.55 9.34 -16.51
N SER A 369 -7.65 9.23 -15.53
CA SER A 369 -6.70 10.29 -15.20
C SER A 369 -5.42 9.75 -14.56
N GLY A 370 -4.51 10.65 -14.18
CA GLY A 370 -3.31 10.32 -13.41
C GLY A 370 -3.55 10.12 -11.91
N GLU A 371 -4.80 10.11 -11.43
CA GLU A 371 -5.19 9.81 -10.04
C GLU A 371 -4.43 10.63 -8.99
N GLY A 372 -4.30 11.93 -9.23
CA GLY A 372 -3.60 12.88 -8.37
C GLY A 372 -2.15 13.14 -8.78
N VAL A 373 -1.62 12.42 -9.75
CA VAL A 373 -0.27 12.58 -10.29
C VAL A 373 -0.33 13.15 -11.70
N LEU A 374 0.50 14.15 -12.00
CA LEU A 374 0.72 14.60 -13.37
C LEU A 374 1.68 13.61 -14.04
N ILE A 375 1.25 13.00 -15.15
CA ILE A 375 2.07 11.99 -15.86
C ILE A 375 2.39 12.54 -17.24
N GLU A 376 3.67 12.60 -17.56
CA GLU A 376 4.17 12.98 -18.87
C GLU A 376 4.47 11.73 -19.70
N LEU A 377 3.97 11.70 -20.92
CA LEU A 377 4.25 10.65 -21.89
C LEU A 377 5.20 11.24 -22.93
N VAL A 378 6.36 10.62 -23.10
CA VAL A 378 7.45 11.12 -23.94
C VAL A 378 7.72 10.12 -25.06
N GLN A 379 7.75 10.61 -26.30
CA GLN A 379 8.12 9.81 -27.46
C GLN A 379 9.57 9.36 -27.36
N ALA A 380 9.79 8.06 -27.20
CA ALA A 380 11.12 7.49 -27.13
C ALA A 380 11.83 7.62 -28.48
N PRO A 381 13.10 8.08 -28.50
CA PRO A 381 13.89 8.09 -29.72
C PRO A 381 14.29 6.66 -30.12
N PRO A 382 14.62 6.40 -31.41
CA PRO A 382 14.91 5.05 -31.90
C PRO A 382 15.99 4.31 -31.13
N HIS A 383 17.02 5.02 -30.64
CA HIS A 383 18.10 4.41 -29.88
C HIS A 383 17.67 3.94 -28.47
N VAL A 384 16.68 4.59 -27.85
CA VAL A 384 16.08 4.16 -26.57
C VAL A 384 15.22 2.93 -26.80
N ILE A 385 14.36 2.95 -27.83
CA ILE A 385 13.53 1.80 -28.21
C ILE A 385 14.42 0.57 -28.47
N ALA A 386 15.46 0.73 -29.31
CA ALA A 386 16.40 -0.34 -29.63
C ALA A 386 17.13 -0.88 -28.40
N ALA A 387 17.49 -0.02 -27.44
CA ALA A 387 18.13 -0.45 -26.20
C ALA A 387 17.20 -1.27 -25.32
N PHE A 388 15.95 -0.84 -25.12
CA PHE A 388 14.95 -1.62 -24.38
C PHE A 388 14.60 -2.93 -25.09
N ASP A 389 14.60 -2.95 -26.42
CA ASP A 389 14.39 -4.17 -27.22
C ASP A 389 15.57 -5.15 -27.13
N ALA A 390 16.78 -4.62 -26.97
CA ALA A 390 18.00 -5.41 -26.80
C ALA A 390 18.12 -6.06 -25.41
N ILE A 391 17.40 -5.55 -24.41
CA ILE A 391 17.29 -6.25 -23.12
C ILE A 391 16.46 -7.52 -23.35
N LYS A 392 17.14 -8.65 -23.35
CA LYS A 392 16.48 -9.94 -23.15
C LYS A 392 15.96 -9.95 -21.72
N GLU A 393 14.64 -10.05 -21.56
CA GLU A 393 13.99 -10.40 -20.28
C GLU A 393 14.66 -11.57 -19.61
#